data_AF-A0A1W9Q8C4-F1
#
_entry.id   AF-A0A1W9Q8C4-F1
#
_cell.length_a   1.000
_cell.length_b   1.000
_cell.length_c   1.000
_cell.angle_alpha   90.00
_cell.angle_beta   90.00
_cell.angle_gamma   90.00
#
_symmetry.space_group_name_H-M   'P 1'
#
loop_
_entity.id
_entity.type
_entity.pdbx_description
1 polymer ?
#
loop_
_entity_poly.entity_id
_entity_poly.type
_entity_poly.pdbx_seq_one_letter_code
_entity_poly.pdbx_strand_id
1 'polypeptide(L)'
;MSALRFRPLGRAPLGALVLLSLVGCSPLIDERRCIELLDHYTDRLIDQARPGASNGERAKLKSLAREKARLDPEFRACPQRVTEAAFECASRAATSDEIERCLL
;
A
#
# COMPACT_ATOMS: atom_id res chain seq x y z
N MET A 1 9.46 13.38 -32.13
CA MET A 1 9.22 12.26 -33.07
C MET A 1 10.56 11.82 -33.62
N SER A 2 11.23 10.87 -32.95
CA SER A 2 12.52 10.34 -33.43
C SER A 2 12.47 8.82 -33.40
N ALA A 3 12.71 8.26 -34.58
CA ALA A 3 12.51 6.88 -34.92
C ALA A 3 13.56 5.95 -34.29
N LEU A 4 13.10 4.86 -33.66
CA LEU A 4 13.93 3.70 -33.37
C LEU A 4 13.65 2.63 -34.44
N ARG A 5 14.64 2.43 -35.30
CA ARG A 5 14.67 1.40 -36.35
C ARG A 5 14.87 0.03 -35.71
N PHE A 6 13.84 -0.82 -35.79
CA PHE A 6 13.93 -2.26 -35.52
C PHE A 6 14.45 -2.99 -36.77
N ARG A 7 15.55 -3.76 -36.63
CA ARG A 7 15.94 -4.77 -37.62
C ARG A 7 15.10 -6.03 -37.39
N PRO A 8 14.43 -6.59 -38.41
CA PRO A 8 13.76 -7.87 -38.27
C PRO A 8 14.80 -8.99 -38.38
N LEU A 9 15.03 -9.71 -37.28
CA LEU A 9 15.76 -10.98 -37.29
C LEU A 9 14.82 -12.10 -37.74
N GLY A 10 15.37 -13.00 -38.55
CA GLY A 10 14.65 -13.90 -39.44
C GLY A 10 13.72 -14.93 -38.80
N ARG A 11 12.79 -15.37 -39.67
CA ARG A 11 11.93 -16.55 -39.63
C ARG A 11 12.45 -17.73 -38.78
N ALA A 12 11.64 -18.14 -37.81
CA ALA A 12 11.51 -19.53 -37.34
C ALA A 12 10.06 -19.77 -36.86
N PRO A 13 9.50 -20.98 -37.00
CA PRO A 13 8.06 -21.21 -37.10
C PRO A 13 7.34 -21.41 -35.76
N LEU A 14 6.04 -21.06 -35.77
CA LEU A 14 4.93 -21.53 -34.94
C LEU A 14 5.29 -22.40 -33.72
N GLY A 15 5.55 -21.76 -32.58
CA GLY A 15 5.50 -22.35 -31.25
C GLY A 15 4.90 -21.33 -30.31
N ALA A 16 3.69 -21.61 -29.82
CA ALA A 16 2.81 -20.66 -29.14
C ALA A 16 3.50 -19.90 -28.00
N LEU A 17 3.67 -18.59 -28.17
CA LEU A 17 4.02 -17.67 -27.09
C LEU A 17 2.76 -17.48 -26.22
N VAL A 18 2.55 -18.38 -25.26
CA VAL A 18 1.58 -18.18 -24.19
C VAL A 18 2.17 -17.12 -23.25
N LEU A 19 2.00 -15.85 -23.62
CA LEU A 19 2.06 -14.73 -22.69
C LEU A 19 0.84 -14.88 -21.78
N LEU A 20 1.02 -15.64 -20.70
CA LEU A 20 0.03 -15.77 -19.62
C LEU A 20 -0.09 -14.38 -18.96
N SER A 21 -1.08 -13.61 -19.38
CA SER A 21 -1.50 -12.38 -18.74
C SER A 21 -1.91 -12.71 -17.30
N LEU A 22 -1.01 -12.51 -16.34
CA LEU A 22 -1.32 -12.46 -14.93
C LEU A 22 -2.21 -11.23 -14.68
N VAL A 23 -3.49 -11.32 -15.03
CA VAL A 23 -4.54 -10.48 -14.42
C VAL A 23 -4.72 -11.03 -13.01
N GLY A 24 -3.73 -10.76 -12.17
CA GLY A 24 -3.75 -11.16 -10.77
C GLY A 24 -4.76 -10.31 -10.05
N CYS A 25 -5.94 -10.87 -9.75
CA CYS A 25 -6.75 -10.36 -8.66
C CYS A 25 -5.84 -10.31 -7.43
N SER A 26 -5.39 -9.11 -7.07
CA SER A 26 -4.58 -8.96 -5.87
C SER A 26 -5.51 -9.22 -4.68
N PRO A 27 -5.14 -10.13 -3.77
CA PRO A 27 -5.97 -10.40 -2.62
C PRO A 27 -6.14 -9.12 -1.81
N LEU A 28 -7.35 -8.91 -1.29
CA LEU A 28 -7.65 -7.82 -0.38
C LEU A 28 -7.16 -8.17 1.02
N ILE A 29 -6.83 -7.16 1.81
CA ILE A 29 -6.42 -7.36 3.21
C ILE A 29 -7.64 -7.53 4.13
N ASP A 30 -7.44 -8.16 5.28
CA ASP A 30 -8.47 -8.28 6.32
C ASP A 30 -8.52 -7.06 7.27
N GLU A 31 -9.50 -7.06 8.17
CA GLU A 31 -9.70 -5.98 9.16
C GLU A 31 -8.51 -5.80 10.10
N ARG A 32 -7.84 -6.88 10.51
CA ARG A 32 -6.69 -6.81 11.40
C ARG A 32 -5.54 -6.08 10.71
N ARG A 33 -5.29 -6.39 9.43
CA ARG A 33 -4.27 -5.71 8.63
C ARG A 33 -4.58 -4.23 8.39
N CYS A 34 -5.85 -3.85 8.29
CA CYS A 34 -6.23 -2.43 8.28
C CYS A 34 -5.84 -1.70 9.56
N ILE A 35 -6.00 -2.34 10.73
CA ILE A 35 -5.57 -1.76 12.02
C ILE A 35 -4.04 -1.67 12.09
N GLU A 36 -3.33 -2.69 11.62
CA GLU A 36 -1.86 -2.68 11.56
C GLU A 36 -1.33 -1.54 10.68
N LEU A 37 -1.96 -1.33 9.50
CA LEU A 37 -1.67 -0.23 8.60
C LEU A 37 -1.93 1.14 9.27
N LEU A 38 -3.06 1.29 9.97
CA LEU A 38 -3.40 2.50 10.72
C LEU A 38 -2.37 2.82 11.80
N ASP A 39 -1.92 1.81 12.55
CA ASP A 39 -0.93 2.00 13.60
C ASP A 39 0.42 2.44 13.03
N HIS A 40 0.85 1.84 11.91
CA HIS A 40 2.09 2.22 11.23
C HIS A 40 2.01 3.64 10.70
N TYR A 41 0.91 4.01 10.03
CA TYR A 41 0.68 5.38 9.58
C TYR A 41 0.70 6.38 10.74
N THR A 42 0.03 6.03 11.85
CA THR A 42 0.01 6.85 13.05
C THR A 42 1.40 7.02 13.64
N ASP A 43 2.25 5.98 13.66
CA ASP A 43 3.64 6.13 14.09
C ASP A 43 4.41 7.12 13.23
N ARG A 44 4.30 7.02 11.89
CA ARG A 44 5.00 7.94 10.98
C ARG A 44 4.56 9.39 11.22
N LEU A 45 3.25 9.61 11.39
CA LEU A 45 2.71 10.93 11.71
C LEU A 45 3.21 11.45 13.05
N ILE A 46 3.28 10.61 14.09
CA ILE A 46 3.81 11.00 15.40
C ILE A 46 5.29 11.38 15.28
N ASP A 47 6.08 10.61 14.54
CA ASP A 47 7.51 10.87 14.34
C ASP A 47 7.74 12.25 13.69
N GLN A 48 6.89 12.62 12.72
CA GLN A 48 6.97 13.91 12.02
C GLN A 48 6.43 15.07 12.87
N ALA A 49 5.29 14.88 13.54
CA ALA A 49 4.60 15.96 14.24
C ALA A 49 5.15 16.21 15.66
N ARG A 50 5.62 15.15 16.33
CA ARG A 50 6.11 15.17 17.72
C ARG A 50 7.33 14.27 17.88
N PRO A 51 8.48 14.67 17.31
CA PRO A 51 9.73 13.94 17.51
C PRO A 51 10.04 13.83 19.02
N GLY A 52 10.29 12.61 19.50
CA GLY A 52 10.56 12.35 20.92
C GLY A 52 9.33 12.07 21.79
N ALA A 53 8.13 11.91 21.21
CA ALA A 53 6.95 11.45 21.94
C ALA A 53 7.26 10.15 22.72
N SER A 54 6.93 10.15 24.01
CA SER A 54 7.14 8.99 24.88
C SER A 54 6.31 7.78 24.46
N ASN A 55 6.71 6.57 24.87
CA ASN A 55 5.95 5.35 24.57
C ASN A 55 4.49 5.41 25.07
N GLY A 56 4.27 6.00 26.25
CA GLY A 56 2.92 6.18 26.79
C GLY A 56 2.07 7.15 25.96
N GLU A 57 2.67 8.24 25.48
CA GLU A 57 2.01 9.19 24.60
C GLU A 57 1.67 8.56 23.24
N ARG A 58 2.61 7.81 22.66
CA ARG A 58 2.39 7.06 21.42
C ARG A 58 1.22 6.08 21.55
N ALA A 59 1.20 5.30 22.62
CA ALA A 59 0.12 4.35 22.87
C ALA A 59 -1.25 5.06 22.97
N LYS A 60 -1.29 6.21 23.66
CA LYS A 60 -2.51 7.03 23.75
C LYS A 60 -2.94 7.56 22.38
N LEU A 61 -2.02 8.09 21.58
CA LEU A 61 -2.32 8.62 20.25
C LEU A 61 -2.81 7.54 19.29
N LYS A 62 -2.20 6.34 19.31
CA LYS A 62 -2.68 5.19 18.55
C LYS A 62 -4.07 4.75 18.98
N SER A 63 -4.33 4.68 20.29
CA SER A 63 -5.67 4.36 20.80
C SER A 63 -6.72 5.34 20.27
N LEU A 64 -6.44 6.64 20.34
CA LEU A 64 -7.33 7.68 19.81
C LEU A 64 -7.51 7.58 18.29
N ALA A 65 -6.45 7.26 17.54
CA ALA A 65 -6.53 7.04 16.11
C ALA A 65 -7.46 5.86 15.76
N ARG A 66 -7.32 4.73 16.46
CA ARG A 66 -8.20 3.56 16.30
C ARG A 66 -9.65 3.87 16.64
N GLU A 67 -9.91 4.61 17.71
CA GLU A 67 -11.27 5.03 18.07
C GLU A 67 -11.91 5.89 16.98
N LYS A 68 -11.17 6.86 16.42
CA LYS A 68 -11.65 7.68 15.31
C LYS A 68 -11.89 6.85 14.06
N ALA A 69 -10.94 5.98 13.71
CA ALA A 69 -11.01 5.13 12.53
C ALA A 69 -12.21 4.17 12.57
N ARG A 70 -12.60 3.66 13.74
CA ARG A 70 -13.81 2.84 13.91
C ARG A 70 -15.09 3.56 13.49
N LEU A 71 -15.15 4.87 13.68
CA LEU A 71 -16.31 5.69 13.34
C LEU A 71 -16.26 6.19 11.88
N ASP A 72 -15.10 6.08 11.23
CA ASP A 72 -14.88 6.57 9.88
C ASP A 72 -15.40 5.56 8.82
N PRO A 73 -16.37 5.95 7.96
CA PRO A 73 -16.83 5.09 6.87
C PRO A 73 -15.73 4.73 5.86
N GLU A 74 -14.79 5.63 5.57
CA GLU A 74 -13.71 5.38 4.62
C GLU A 74 -12.75 4.32 5.17
N PHE A 75 -12.43 4.39 6.46
CA PHE A 75 -11.60 3.37 7.10
C PHE A 75 -12.32 2.02 7.20
N ARG A 76 -13.64 2.00 7.48
CA ARG A 76 -14.43 0.76 7.46
C ARG A 76 -14.45 0.08 6.08
N ALA A 77 -14.22 0.84 5.01
CA ALA A 77 -14.08 0.32 3.65
C ALA A 77 -12.67 -0.24 3.34
N CYS A 78 -11.72 -0.15 4.27
CA CYS A 78 -10.33 -0.56 4.06
C CYS A 78 -10.19 -2.03 3.58
N PRO A 79 -10.84 -3.04 4.19
CA PRO A 79 -10.70 -4.43 3.74
C PRO A 79 -11.26 -4.69 2.34
N GLN A 80 -12.09 -3.79 1.80
CA GLN A 80 -12.63 -3.90 0.45
C GLN A 80 -11.83 -3.09 -0.59
N ARG A 81 -10.91 -2.22 -0.14
CA ARG A 81 -10.20 -1.27 -1.01
C ARG A 81 -8.70 -1.50 -1.05
N VAL A 82 -8.10 -1.95 0.06
CA VAL A 82 -6.66 -2.10 0.16
C VAL A 82 -6.27 -3.53 -0.25
N THR A 83 -5.45 -3.61 -1.29
CA THR A 83 -4.85 -4.87 -1.74
C THR A 83 -3.62 -5.23 -0.92
N GLU A 84 -3.25 -6.50 -0.93
CA GLU A 84 -2.01 -6.97 -0.30
C GLU A 84 -0.79 -6.22 -0.82
N ALA A 85 -0.72 -5.95 -2.12
CA ALA A 85 0.40 -5.23 -2.72
C ALA A 85 0.49 -3.78 -2.18
N ALA A 86 -0.65 -3.10 -2.06
CA ALA A 86 -0.72 -1.75 -1.48
C ALA A 86 -0.32 -1.76 0.01
N PHE A 87 -0.80 -2.75 0.77
CA PHE A 87 -0.42 -2.96 2.17
C PHE A 87 1.09 -3.20 2.33
N GLU A 88 1.69 -4.05 1.49
CA GLU A 88 3.13 -4.34 1.50
C GLU A 88 3.98 -3.13 1.08
N CYS A 89 3.48 -2.30 0.17
CA CYS A 89 4.09 -1.01 -0.16
C CYS A 89 4.06 -0.09 1.07
N ALA A 90 2.88 0.13 1.64
CA ALA A 90 2.68 1.04 2.75
C ALA A 90 3.41 0.61 4.03
N SER A 91 3.48 -0.70 4.32
CA SER A 91 4.16 -1.23 5.50
C SER A 91 5.67 -1.00 5.48
N ARG A 92 6.26 -0.82 4.28
CA ARG A 92 7.69 -0.52 4.10
C ARG A 92 8.01 0.96 3.99
N ALA A 93 6.98 1.80 3.85
CA ALA A 93 7.14 3.24 3.72
C ALA A 93 7.77 3.86 4.98
N ALA A 94 8.69 4.80 4.75
CA ALA A 94 9.43 5.47 5.81
C ALA A 94 8.66 6.68 6.36
N THR A 95 7.74 7.25 5.59
CA THR A 95 6.98 8.46 5.94
C THR A 95 5.47 8.28 5.73
N SER A 96 4.66 9.16 6.33
CA SER A 96 3.21 9.21 6.09
C SER A 96 2.88 9.40 4.61
N ASP A 97 3.62 10.26 3.92
CA ASP A 97 3.35 10.63 2.54
C ASP A 97 3.68 9.50 1.57
N GLU A 98 4.65 8.65 1.91
CA GLU A 98 4.92 7.41 1.20
C GLU A 98 3.79 6.39 1.37
N ILE A 99 3.23 6.29 2.59
CA ILE A 99 2.07 5.44 2.85
C ILE A 99 0.88 5.89 1.99
N GLU A 100 0.59 7.19 1.96
CA GLU A 100 -0.52 7.73 1.16
C GLU A 100 -0.33 7.41 -0.32
N ARG A 101 0.90 7.59 -0.85
CA ARG A 101 1.22 7.24 -2.24
C ARG A 101 1.05 5.75 -2.55
N CYS A 102 1.24 4.86 -1.59
CA CYS A 102 1.01 3.43 -1.77
C CYS A 102 -0.48 3.04 -1.81
N LEU A 103 -1.37 3.89 -1.28
CA LEU A 103 -2.81 3.61 -1.12
C LEU A 103 -3.70 4.31 -2.16
N LEU A 104 -3.10 5.13 -3.04
CA LEU A 104 -3.74 5.77 -4.20
C LEU A 104 -3.75 4.83 -5.42
#